data_AF-A0A9D9ZW26-F1
#
_entry.id   AF-A0A9D9ZW26-F1
#
_cell.length_a   1.000
_cell.length_b   1.000
_cell.length_c   1.000
_cell.angle_alpha   90.00
_cell.angle_beta   90.00
_cell.angle_gamma   90.00
#
_symmetry.space_group_name_H-M   'P 1'
#
loop_
_entity.id
_entity.type
_entity.pdbx_description
1 polymer ?
#
loop_
_entity_poly.entity_id
_entity_poly.type
_entity_poly.pdbx_seq_one_letter_code
_entity_poly.pdbx_strand_id
1 'polypeptide(L)'
;AGFGLAMLTGVLCIYIVLVLLFKDFLHPMSILPSVILSFGGAFLGLLIANKMLSMPSFIGLIMLIGVSTKNSILLVEYAIMARREFGMTRLEALLDACHKRARPIIMTTIAMVAGMLPLVIGLSEADNSFRAPMAAAVIGGLITSTILSLLVTPSFFTLVDDIPSFVQKLKSKITGRKAVNMTPTPVAK
;
A
#
# COMPACT_ATOMS: atom_id res chain seq x y z
N ALA A 1 -14.40 26.29 -11.57
CA ALA A 1 -13.67 25.16 -12.17
C ALA A 1 -12.35 24.79 -11.48
N GLY A 2 -11.81 25.60 -10.54
CA GLY A 2 -10.46 25.37 -9.99
C GLY A 2 -10.29 24.19 -9.01
N PHE A 3 -11.31 23.84 -8.22
CA PHE A 3 -11.17 22.82 -7.17
C PHE A 3 -10.91 21.41 -7.71
N GLY A 4 -11.66 20.98 -8.73
CA GLY A 4 -11.44 19.67 -9.36
C GLY A 4 -10.07 19.56 -10.02
N LEU A 5 -9.59 20.64 -10.64
CA LEU A 5 -8.26 20.71 -11.22
C LEU A 5 -7.18 20.65 -10.12
N ALA A 6 -7.34 21.37 -9.01
CA ALA A 6 -6.41 21.31 -7.88
C ALA A 6 -6.33 19.91 -7.24
N MET A 7 -7.47 19.23 -7.09
CA MET A 7 -7.55 17.84 -6.65
C MET A 7 -6.78 16.91 -7.59
N LEU A 8 -7.01 17.04 -8.90
CA LEU A 8 -6.36 16.21 -9.92
C LEU A 8 -4.84 16.43 -9.93
N THR A 9 -4.38 17.70 -9.87
CA THR A 9 -2.96 18.02 -9.76
C THR A 9 -2.34 17.45 -8.48
N GLY A 10 -3.05 17.49 -7.35
CA GLY A 10 -2.60 16.90 -6.09
C GLY A 10 -2.38 15.39 -6.18
N VAL A 11 -3.36 14.65 -6.72
CA VAL A 11 -3.25 13.20 -6.94
C VAL A 11 -2.10 12.87 -7.91
N LEU A 12 -1.95 13.64 -8.99
CA LEU A 12 -0.89 13.46 -9.98
C LEU A 12 0.49 13.70 -9.36
N CYS A 13 0.62 14.74 -8.52
CA CYS A 13 1.85 15.03 -7.78
C CYS A 13 2.24 13.89 -6.83
N ILE A 14 1.27 13.35 -6.05
CA ILE A 14 1.51 12.18 -5.19
C ILE A 14 1.99 10.99 -6.02
N TYR A 15 1.37 10.72 -7.17
CA TYR A 15 1.78 9.62 -8.05
C TYR A 15 3.23 9.78 -8.56
N ILE A 16 3.61 10.99 -9.00
CA ILE A 16 4.99 11.26 -9.44
C ILE A 16 5.99 11.02 -8.29
N VAL A 17 5.68 11.49 -7.08
CA VAL A 17 6.53 11.27 -5.91
C VAL A 17 6.70 9.78 -5.63
N LEU A 18 5.64 8.98 -5.75
CA LEU A 18 5.72 7.52 -5.58
C LEU A 18 6.60 6.87 -6.64
N VAL A 19 6.48 7.25 -7.90
CA VAL A 19 7.33 6.70 -8.98
C VAL A 19 8.81 7.06 -8.76
N LEU A 20 9.08 8.31 -8.36
CA LEU A 20 10.45 8.75 -8.06
C LEU A 20 11.05 8.03 -6.86
N LEU A 21 10.22 7.71 -5.85
CA LEU A 21 10.65 7.04 -4.63
C LEU A 21 11.14 5.61 -4.87
N PHE A 22 10.45 4.83 -5.71
CA PHE A 22 10.82 3.43 -5.95
C PHE A 22 11.88 3.24 -7.03
N LYS A 23 12.11 4.24 -7.90
CA LYS A 23 12.97 4.13 -9.10
C LYS A 23 12.70 2.90 -9.98
N ASP A 24 11.56 2.25 -9.80
CA ASP A 24 11.13 1.02 -10.45
C ASP A 24 9.60 1.06 -10.57
N PHE A 25 9.06 0.66 -11.72
CA PHE A 25 7.63 0.75 -12.03
C PHE A 25 6.85 -0.48 -11.53
N LEU A 26 7.52 -1.60 -11.26
CA LEU A 26 6.84 -2.85 -10.86
C LEU A 26 6.47 -2.86 -9.37
N HIS A 27 7.32 -2.30 -8.51
CA HIS A 27 7.05 -2.26 -7.06
C HIS A 27 5.85 -1.36 -6.67
N PRO A 28 5.69 -0.14 -7.21
CA PRO A 28 4.52 0.71 -6.94
C PRO A 28 3.19 0.10 -7.35
N MET A 29 3.17 -0.73 -8.40
CA MET A 29 1.95 -1.40 -8.87
C MET A 29 1.35 -2.33 -7.81
N SER A 30 2.16 -2.87 -6.89
CA SER A 30 1.68 -3.70 -5.79
C SER A 30 0.99 -2.89 -4.67
N ILE A 31 1.18 -1.57 -4.62
CA ILE A 31 0.68 -0.67 -3.56
C ILE A 31 -0.62 0.01 -3.95
N LEU A 32 -0.82 0.31 -5.24
CA LEU A 32 -2.02 0.98 -5.74
C LEU A 32 -3.34 0.27 -5.37
N PRO A 33 -3.45 -1.07 -5.39
CA PRO A 33 -4.68 -1.75 -4.98
C PRO A 33 -5.07 -1.45 -3.53
N SER A 34 -4.09 -1.36 -2.62
CA SER A 34 -4.32 -1.03 -1.21
C SER A 34 -4.93 0.35 -1.03
N VAL A 35 -4.45 1.33 -1.82
CA VAL A 35 -4.99 2.70 -1.83
C VAL A 35 -6.42 2.73 -2.35
N ILE A 36 -6.73 2.01 -3.43
CA ILE A 36 -8.10 1.97 -3.98
C ILE A 36 -9.07 1.35 -2.98
N LEU A 37 -8.65 0.29 -2.29
CA LEU A 37 -9.44 -0.36 -1.24
C LEU A 37 -9.73 0.58 -0.05
N SER A 38 -8.81 1.49 0.27
CA SER A 38 -8.99 2.47 1.35
C SER A 38 -10.16 3.42 1.09
N PHE A 39 -10.42 3.78 -0.18
CA PHE A 39 -11.56 4.63 -0.52
C PHE A 39 -12.89 3.98 -0.17
N GLY A 40 -13.04 2.66 -0.37
CA GLY A 40 -14.23 1.91 0.03
C GLY A 40 -14.55 2.08 1.52
N GLY A 41 -13.53 2.00 2.37
CA GLY A 41 -13.67 2.27 3.81
C GLY A 41 -14.02 3.71 4.14
N ALA A 42 -13.50 4.67 3.39
CA ALA A 42 -13.80 6.08 3.59
C ALA A 42 -15.26 6.42 3.27
N PHE A 43 -15.78 5.89 2.16
CA PHE A 43 -17.21 6.01 1.84
C PHE A 43 -18.08 5.34 2.89
N LEU A 44 -17.69 4.16 3.39
CA LEU A 44 -18.41 3.48 4.46
C LEU A 44 -18.39 4.31 5.77
N GLY A 45 -17.25 4.91 6.11
CA GLY A 45 -17.12 5.80 7.27
C GLY A 45 -18.00 7.05 7.18
N LEU A 46 -18.07 7.67 6.01
CA LEU A 46 -18.98 8.79 5.72
C LEU A 46 -20.45 8.38 5.89
N LEU A 47 -20.82 7.19 5.40
CA LEU A 47 -22.17 6.66 5.48
C LEU A 47 -22.58 6.36 6.92
N ILE A 48 -21.70 5.70 7.70
CA ILE A 48 -21.94 5.42 9.13
C ILE A 48 -22.07 6.73 9.93
N ALA A 49 -21.22 7.72 9.64
CA ALA A 49 -21.28 9.03 10.30
C ALA A 49 -22.43 9.92 9.80
N ASN A 50 -23.25 9.45 8.85
CA ASN A 50 -24.32 10.21 8.18
C ASN A 50 -23.83 11.59 7.68
N LYS A 51 -22.64 11.64 7.08
CA LYS A 51 -22.05 12.86 6.52
C LYS A 51 -22.00 12.79 4.99
N MET A 52 -22.23 13.94 4.36
CA MET A 52 -22.20 14.05 2.90
C MET A 52 -20.78 14.22 2.37
N LEU A 53 -20.56 13.80 1.12
CA LEU A 53 -19.37 14.17 0.38
C LEU A 53 -19.32 15.68 0.19
N SER A 54 -18.31 16.30 0.80
CA SER A 54 -18.10 17.74 0.82
C SER A 54 -16.62 18.06 0.59
N MET A 55 -16.29 19.34 0.45
CA MET A 55 -14.88 19.78 0.28
C MET A 55 -13.94 19.20 1.37
N PRO A 56 -14.30 19.20 2.67
CA PRO A 56 -13.47 18.57 3.70
C PRO A 56 -13.34 17.04 3.56
N SER A 57 -14.38 16.35 3.10
CA SER A 57 -14.29 14.91 2.82
C SER A 57 -13.21 14.61 1.80
N PHE A 58 -13.11 15.42 0.72
CA PHE A 58 -12.06 15.28 -0.29
C PHE A 58 -10.66 15.52 0.26
N ILE A 59 -10.48 16.49 1.16
CA ILE A 59 -9.21 16.67 1.88
C ILE A 59 -8.87 15.41 2.68
N GLY A 60 -9.87 14.83 3.35
CA GLY A 60 -9.74 13.55 4.04
C GLY A 60 -9.33 12.42 3.11
N LEU A 61 -9.91 12.32 1.91
CA LEU A 61 -9.55 11.32 0.90
C LEU A 61 -8.11 11.48 0.40
N ILE A 62 -7.64 12.71 0.17
CA ILE A 62 -6.23 12.96 -0.19
C ILE A 62 -5.30 12.56 0.94
N MET A 63 -5.62 12.93 2.18
CA MET A 63 -4.84 12.53 3.36
C MET A 63 -4.80 11.00 3.49
N LEU A 64 -5.93 10.34 3.23
CA LEU A 64 -6.06 8.88 3.25
C LEU A 64 -5.11 8.21 2.26
N ILE A 65 -4.99 8.73 1.03
CA ILE A 65 -4.04 8.23 0.02
C ILE A 65 -2.63 8.20 0.61
N GLY A 66 -2.16 9.31 1.19
CA GLY A 66 -0.82 9.40 1.74
C GLY A 66 -0.58 8.40 2.88
N VAL A 67 -1.53 8.32 3.81
CA VAL A 67 -1.40 7.46 4.99
C VAL A 67 -1.52 5.98 4.63
N SER A 68 -2.47 5.61 3.78
CA SER A 68 -2.63 4.24 3.28
C SER A 68 -1.39 3.79 2.49
N THR A 69 -0.84 4.70 1.69
CA THR A 69 0.39 4.43 0.92
C THR A 69 1.58 4.21 1.84
N LYS A 70 1.76 5.04 2.88
CA LYS A 70 2.85 4.86 3.87
C LYS A 70 2.80 3.49 4.56
N ASN A 71 1.60 2.98 4.83
CA ASN A 71 1.43 1.71 5.52
C ASN A 71 1.82 0.54 4.59
N SER A 72 1.53 0.68 3.29
CA SER A 72 1.80 -0.35 2.28
C SER A 72 3.27 -0.33 1.82
N ILE A 73 3.87 0.85 1.62
CA ILE A 73 5.28 1.01 1.23
C ILE A 73 6.24 0.43 2.26
N LEU A 74 6.03 0.71 3.56
CA LEU A 74 6.90 0.24 4.62
C LEU A 74 7.03 -1.28 4.69
N LEU A 75 5.96 -1.99 4.29
CA LEU A 75 5.92 -3.45 4.23
C LEU A 75 6.65 -3.97 2.98
N VAL A 76 6.32 -3.42 1.81
CA VAL A 76 6.92 -3.83 0.52
C VAL A 76 8.42 -3.53 0.48
N GLU A 77 8.82 -2.34 0.90
CA GLU A 77 10.22 -1.94 0.94
C GLU A 77 11.03 -2.83 1.88
N TYR A 78 10.50 -3.16 3.07
CA TYR A 78 11.16 -4.08 3.98
C TYR A 78 11.26 -5.50 3.39
N ALA A 79 10.22 -6.00 2.72
CA ALA A 79 10.27 -7.31 2.08
C ALA A 79 11.32 -7.37 0.94
N ILE A 80 11.46 -6.29 0.17
CA ILE A 80 12.50 -6.19 -0.88
C ILE A 80 13.89 -6.13 -0.25
N MET A 81 14.06 -5.29 0.77
CA MET A 81 15.30 -5.18 1.54
C MET A 81 15.71 -6.55 2.10
N ALA A 82 14.79 -7.26 2.74
CA ALA A 82 15.08 -8.55 3.35
C ALA A 82 15.47 -9.63 2.34
N ARG A 83 14.90 -9.60 1.13
CA ARG A 83 15.34 -10.48 0.03
C ARG A 83 16.73 -10.14 -0.49
N ARG A 84 17.06 -8.85 -0.62
CA ARG A 84 18.34 -8.39 -1.17
C ARG A 84 19.49 -8.57 -0.19
N GLU A 85 19.29 -8.26 1.08
CA GLU A 85 20.36 -8.25 2.09
C GLU A 85 20.50 -9.56 2.85
N PHE A 86 19.39 -10.20 3.23
CA PHE A 86 19.41 -11.43 4.02
C PHE A 86 19.24 -12.70 3.19
N GLY A 87 19.08 -12.58 1.87
CA GLY A 87 18.88 -13.72 0.96
C GLY A 87 17.64 -14.55 1.26
N MET A 88 16.69 -14.00 2.04
CA MET A 88 15.50 -14.72 2.49
C MET A 88 14.62 -15.16 1.31
N THR A 89 13.94 -16.28 1.47
CA THR A 89 12.88 -16.62 0.53
C THR A 89 11.78 -15.58 0.63
N ARG A 90 11.06 -15.41 -0.48
CA ARG A 90 10.01 -14.41 -0.62
C ARG A 90 8.96 -14.45 0.50
N LEU A 91 8.54 -15.67 0.87
CA LEU A 91 7.51 -15.90 1.88
C LEU A 91 8.05 -15.52 3.27
N GLU A 92 9.28 -15.94 3.60
CA GLU A 92 9.95 -15.59 4.85
C GLU A 92 10.14 -14.08 4.98
N ALA A 93 10.58 -13.41 3.91
CA ALA A 93 10.77 -11.96 3.88
C ALA A 93 9.44 -11.21 4.12
N LEU A 94 8.34 -11.66 3.51
CA LEU A 94 7.01 -11.08 3.72
C LEU A 94 6.51 -11.30 5.16
N LEU A 95 6.67 -12.50 5.71
CA LEU A 95 6.26 -12.79 7.09
C LEU A 95 7.06 -11.97 8.10
N ASP A 96 8.37 -11.86 7.91
CA ASP A 96 9.23 -11.02 8.76
C ASP A 96 8.85 -9.54 8.64
N ALA A 97 8.57 -9.06 7.41
CA ALA A 97 8.07 -7.70 7.17
C ALA A 97 6.77 -7.44 7.91
N CYS A 98 5.78 -8.32 7.76
CA CYS A 98 4.50 -8.22 8.42
C CYS A 98 4.67 -8.16 9.94
N HIS A 99 5.50 -9.03 10.53
CA HIS A 99 5.68 -9.08 11.98
C HIS A 99 6.35 -7.80 12.53
N LYS A 100 7.38 -7.30 11.84
CA LYS A 100 8.11 -6.09 12.25
C LYS A 100 7.34 -4.81 12.01
N ARG A 101 6.48 -4.76 10.99
CA ARG A 101 5.73 -3.55 10.61
C ARG A 101 4.32 -3.51 11.19
N ALA A 102 3.71 -4.63 11.55
CA ALA A 102 2.36 -4.67 12.11
C ALA A 102 2.22 -3.78 13.35
N ARG A 103 3.18 -3.84 14.29
CA ARG A 103 3.18 -3.00 15.50
C ARG A 103 3.16 -1.50 15.16
N PRO A 104 4.13 -0.95 14.39
CA PRO A 104 4.08 0.45 13.94
C PRO A 104 2.82 0.83 13.17
N ILE A 105 2.33 -0.03 12.25
CA ILE A 105 1.14 0.25 11.43
C ILE A 105 -0.10 0.40 12.33
N ILE A 106 -0.28 -0.52 13.28
CA ILE A 106 -1.39 -0.48 14.24
C ILE A 106 -1.27 0.75 15.14
N MET A 107 -0.08 1.10 15.65
CA MET A 107 0.12 2.30 16.46
C MET A 107 -0.36 3.56 15.75
N THR A 108 0.03 3.74 14.47
CA THR A 108 -0.38 4.94 13.72
C THR A 108 -1.88 4.98 13.45
N THR A 109 -2.48 3.82 13.19
CA THR A 109 -3.92 3.70 12.95
C THR A 109 -4.69 4.09 14.21
N ILE A 110 -4.34 3.52 15.36
CA ILE A 110 -4.98 3.80 16.64
C ILE A 110 -4.78 5.28 17.02
N ALA A 111 -3.57 5.82 16.88
CA ALA A 111 -3.29 7.22 17.21
C ALA A 111 -4.12 8.19 16.37
N MET A 112 -4.21 7.96 15.05
CA MET A 112 -5.00 8.79 14.14
C MET A 112 -6.51 8.68 14.42
N VAL A 113 -7.01 7.45 14.63
CA VAL A 113 -8.41 7.24 14.99
C VAL A 113 -8.73 7.93 16.30
N ALA A 114 -7.93 7.73 17.35
CA ALA A 114 -8.13 8.38 18.64
C ALA A 114 -8.05 9.92 18.55
N GLY A 115 -7.12 10.47 17.76
CA GLY A 115 -6.98 11.92 17.58
C GLY A 115 -8.13 12.55 16.78
N MET A 116 -8.75 11.81 15.87
CA MET A 116 -9.87 12.29 15.05
C MET A 116 -11.24 11.90 15.60
N LEU A 117 -11.32 10.93 16.52
CA LEU A 117 -12.56 10.44 17.11
C LEU A 117 -13.39 11.57 17.74
N PRO A 118 -12.83 12.50 18.54
CA PRO A 118 -13.59 13.62 19.12
C PRO A 118 -14.29 14.51 18.09
N LEU A 119 -13.76 14.57 16.86
CA LEU A 119 -14.30 15.37 15.77
C LEU A 119 -15.54 14.73 15.14
N VAL A 120 -15.70 13.42 15.25
CA VAL A 120 -16.88 12.72 14.70
C VAL A 120 -18.03 12.74 15.70
N ILE A 121 -17.70 12.61 17.00
CA ILE A 121 -18.69 12.61 18.09
C ILE A 121 -19.11 14.02 18.53
N GLY A 122 -18.55 15.08 17.94
CA GLY A 122 -18.95 16.45 18.21
C GLY A 122 -18.54 16.97 19.60
N LEU A 123 -17.55 16.35 20.25
CA LEU A 123 -17.00 16.83 21.53
C LEU A 123 -16.10 18.06 21.38
N SER A 124 -15.90 18.56 20.16
CA SER A 124 -15.05 19.72 19.88
C SER A 124 -15.91 20.96 19.67
N GLU A 125 -15.68 22.00 20.49
CA GLU A 125 -16.28 23.34 20.38
C GLU A 125 -15.96 24.03 19.03
N ALA A 126 -14.93 23.55 18.32
CA ALA A 126 -14.53 24.04 17.00
C ALA A 126 -15.50 23.56 15.91
N ASP A 127 -15.66 24.35 14.85
CA ASP A 127 -16.58 24.18 13.71
C ASP A 127 -16.75 22.72 13.24
N ASN A 128 -17.65 22.00 13.92
CA ASN A 128 -17.82 20.56 13.81
C ASN A 128 -18.34 20.19 12.42
N SER A 129 -19.06 21.11 11.77
CA SER A 129 -19.62 20.97 10.43
C SER A 129 -18.54 20.80 9.35
N PHE A 130 -17.37 21.43 9.51
CA PHE A 130 -16.28 21.34 8.54
C PHE A 130 -15.37 20.13 8.81
N ARG A 131 -15.06 19.84 10.08
CA ARG A 131 -14.04 18.83 10.44
C ARG A 131 -14.59 17.41 10.57
N ALA A 132 -15.85 17.24 10.98
CA ALA A 132 -16.48 15.93 11.10
C ALA A 132 -16.50 15.11 9.81
N PRO A 133 -16.89 15.65 8.63
CA PRO A 133 -16.88 14.88 7.39
C PRO A 133 -15.47 14.45 6.94
N MET A 134 -14.45 15.27 7.21
CA MET A 134 -13.05 14.91 6.96
C MET A 134 -12.62 13.76 7.87
N ALA A 135 -12.87 13.88 9.19
CA ALA A 135 -12.50 12.88 10.19
C ALA A 135 -13.19 11.53 9.95
N ALA A 136 -14.48 11.53 9.61
CA ALA A 136 -15.23 10.31 9.31
C ALA A 136 -14.67 9.55 8.11
N ALA A 137 -14.33 10.26 7.03
CA ALA A 137 -13.71 9.67 5.85
C ALA A 137 -12.34 9.05 6.17
N VAL A 138 -11.52 9.76 6.95
CA VAL A 138 -10.19 9.29 7.34
C VAL A 138 -10.28 8.08 8.27
N ILE A 139 -11.11 8.12 9.31
CA ILE A 139 -11.27 7.00 10.26
C ILE A 139 -11.76 5.74 9.55
N GLY A 140 -12.84 5.84 8.77
CA GLY A 140 -13.38 4.70 8.03
C GLY A 140 -12.36 4.12 7.05
N GLY A 141 -11.73 4.99 6.26
CA GLY A 141 -10.72 4.58 5.29
C GLY A 141 -9.49 3.95 5.94
N LEU A 142 -9.03 4.45 7.09
CA LEU A 142 -7.84 3.93 7.77
C LEU A 142 -8.10 2.56 8.40
N ILE A 143 -9.24 2.37 9.07
CA ILE A 143 -9.57 1.08 9.69
C ILE A 143 -9.63 0.00 8.60
N THR A 144 -10.40 0.29 7.54
CA THR A 144 -10.51 -0.64 6.41
C THR A 144 -9.18 -0.83 5.70
N SER A 145 -8.43 0.23 5.42
CA SER A 145 -7.13 0.15 4.74
C SER A 145 -6.09 -0.58 5.57
N THR A 146 -6.06 -0.46 6.89
CA THR A 146 -5.05 -1.14 7.71
C THR A 146 -5.27 -2.64 7.70
N ILE A 147 -6.53 -3.09 7.81
CA ILE A 147 -6.87 -4.51 7.72
C ILE A 147 -6.63 -5.04 6.31
N LEU A 148 -7.16 -4.33 5.30
CA LEU A 148 -7.07 -4.77 3.91
C LEU A 148 -5.63 -4.69 3.39
N SER A 149 -4.83 -3.68 3.76
CA SER A 149 -3.43 -3.58 3.31
C SER A 149 -2.56 -4.72 3.83
N LEU A 150 -2.74 -5.15 5.09
CA LEU A 150 -1.98 -6.27 5.65
C LEU A 150 -2.32 -7.62 4.99
N LEU A 151 -3.52 -7.77 4.45
CA LEU A 151 -3.93 -8.99 3.72
C LEU A 151 -3.65 -8.90 2.22
N VAL A 152 -3.97 -7.77 1.60
CA VAL A 152 -3.98 -7.58 0.15
C VAL A 152 -2.58 -7.26 -0.36
N THR A 153 -1.80 -6.42 0.34
CA THR A 153 -0.43 -6.07 -0.09
C THR A 153 0.47 -7.30 -0.24
N PRO A 154 0.54 -8.26 0.70
CA PRO A 154 1.37 -9.46 0.49
C PRO A 154 0.85 -10.31 -0.67
N SER A 155 -0.47 -10.50 -0.84
CA SER A 155 -1.04 -11.27 -1.95
C SER A 155 -0.83 -10.62 -3.33
N PHE A 156 -0.82 -9.30 -3.41
CA PHE A 156 -0.52 -8.59 -4.66
C PHE A 156 0.98 -8.51 -4.93
N PHE A 157 1.80 -8.31 -3.91
CA PHE A 157 3.25 -8.44 -4.04
C PHE A 157 3.57 -9.84 -4.59
N THR A 158 3.04 -10.88 -3.94
CA THR A 158 2.50 -12.14 -4.53
C THR A 158 2.54 -12.29 -6.04
N LEU A 159 1.48 -11.80 -6.64
CA LEU A 159 1.21 -11.87 -8.06
C LEU A 159 2.26 -11.12 -8.90
N VAL A 160 2.72 -9.95 -8.44
CA VAL A 160 3.62 -9.09 -9.23
C VAL A 160 5.03 -9.69 -9.37
N ASP A 161 5.58 -10.28 -8.32
CA ASP A 161 6.91 -10.91 -8.36
C ASP A 161 6.91 -12.26 -9.12
N ASP A 162 5.74 -12.89 -9.31
CA ASP A 162 5.65 -14.11 -10.12
C ASP A 162 5.75 -13.81 -11.63
N ILE A 163 5.42 -12.59 -12.06
CA ILE A 163 5.50 -12.12 -13.44
C ILE A 163 6.91 -12.31 -14.05
N PRO A 164 8.01 -11.83 -13.43
CA PRO A 164 9.35 -12.04 -13.99
C PRO A 164 9.77 -13.52 -14.01
N SER A 165 9.32 -14.35 -13.05
CA SER A 165 9.62 -15.79 -13.04
C SER A 165 8.94 -16.53 -14.20
N PHE A 166 7.73 -16.10 -14.56
CA PHE A 166 6.98 -16.63 -15.70
C PHE A 166 7.58 -16.15 -17.02
N VAL A 167 8.00 -14.88 -17.10
CA VAL A 167 8.69 -14.32 -18.27
C VAL A 167 10.07 -14.94 -18.48
N GLN A 168 10.82 -15.29 -17.42
CA GLN A 168 12.08 -16.03 -17.52
C GLN A 168 11.88 -17.47 -17.97
N LYS A 169 10.85 -18.16 -17.46
CA LYS A 169 10.49 -19.52 -17.93
C LYS A 169 10.04 -19.50 -19.39
N LEU A 170 9.33 -18.46 -19.82
CA LEU A 170 8.91 -18.30 -21.21
C LEU A 170 10.08 -17.90 -22.12
N LYS A 171 10.98 -17.01 -21.65
CA LYS A 171 12.24 -16.68 -22.35
C LYS A 171 13.19 -17.86 -22.42
N SER A 172 13.28 -18.74 -21.42
CA SER A 172 14.12 -19.94 -21.49
C SER A 172 13.52 -21.03 -22.38
N LYS A 173 12.18 -21.05 -22.51
CA LYS A 173 11.47 -21.95 -23.44
C LYS A 173 11.57 -21.48 -24.89
N ILE A 174 11.69 -20.16 -25.13
CA ILE A 174 11.89 -19.56 -26.46
C ILE A 174 13.39 -19.45 -26.83
N THR A 175 14.26 -19.19 -25.85
CA THR A 175 15.72 -19.16 -26.01
C THR A 175 16.27 -20.53 -25.63
N GLY A 176 16.21 -21.48 -26.56
CA GLY A 176 16.77 -22.81 -26.38
C GLY A 176 18.28 -22.78 -26.09
N ARG A 177 18.66 -22.58 -24.83
CA ARG A 177 20.00 -22.93 -24.35
C ARG A 177 19.98 -24.40 -23.97
N LYS A 178 20.42 -25.22 -24.92
CA LYS A 178 20.95 -26.56 -24.67
C LYS A 178 21.81 -26.51 -23.41
N ALA A 179 21.44 -27.31 -22.41
CA ALA A 179 22.37 -27.71 -21.37
C ALA A 179 23.58 -28.35 -22.07
N VAL A 180 24.73 -27.67 -22.01
CA VAL A 180 26.01 -28.27 -22.36
C VAL A 180 26.30 -29.29 -21.25
N ASN A 181 26.29 -30.56 -21.63
CA ASN A 181 26.75 -31.67 -20.81
C ASN A 181 28.16 -31.37 -20.30
N MET A 182 28.32 -31.21 -18.98
CA MET A 182 29.60 -31.45 -18.33
C MET A 182 29.54 -32.85 -17.72
N THR A 183 30.05 -33.83 -18.46
CA THR A 183 30.56 -35.08 -17.90
C THR A 183 31.82 -34.76 -17.08
N PRO A 184 31.88 -35.06 -15.78
CA PRO A 184 33.16 -35.24 -15.12
C PRO A 184 33.72 -36.60 -15.58
N THR A 185 34.93 -36.55 -16.12
CA THR A 185 35.78 -37.66 -16.51
C THR A 185 35.90 -38.74 -15.43
N PRO A 186 36.12 -40.03 -15.82
CA PRO A 186 36.36 -41.08 -14.84
C PRO A 186 37.68 -40.80 -14.11
N VAL A 187 37.64 -40.84 -12.79
CA VAL A 187 38.85 -40.84 -11.95
C VAL A 187 39.58 -42.15 -12.22
N ALA A 188 40.69 -42.07 -12.97
CA ALA A 188 41.58 -43.19 -13.22
C ALA A 188 42.66 -43.24 -12.15
N LYS A 189 42.63 -44.35 -11.38
CA LYS A 189 43.67 -44.95 -10.53
C LYS A 189 44.21 -44.16 -9.34
#